data_AF-A0A7W7HH75-F1
#
_entry.id   AF-A0A7W7HH75-F1
#
_cell.length_a   1.000
_cell.length_b   1.000
_cell.length_c   1.000
_cell.angle_alpha   90.00
_cell.angle_beta   90.00
_cell.angle_gamma   90.00
#
_symmetry.space_group_name_H-M   'P 1'
#
loop_
_entity.id
_entity.type
_entity.pdbx_description
1 polymer ?
#
loop_
_entity_poly.entity_id
_entity_poly.type
_entity_poly.pdbx_seq_one_letter_code
_entity_poly.pdbx_strand_id
1 'polypeptide(L)'
;MANEQHIPRPTLDQEAVHTHLHAARQSPTPVTVWTAIGDIPVLLAEVDRLARLLTRTRWDFADLLAAARATLSADHDGESDPLTYLRNAVAEHRTWLPPDDGELAE
;
A
#
# COMPACT_ATOMS: atom_id res chain seq x y z
N MET A 1 10.24 -1.63 -20.35
CA MET A 1 9.08 -2.38 -19.87
C MET A 1 8.95 -2.10 -18.38
N ALA A 2 8.19 -1.08 -17.99
CA ALA A 2 8.19 -0.55 -16.62
C ALA A 2 6.87 -0.89 -15.90
N ASN A 3 6.99 -1.81 -14.93
CA ASN A 3 6.38 -1.77 -13.60
C ASN A 3 4.87 -1.47 -13.45
N GLU A 4 3.99 -2.23 -14.12
CA GLU A 4 2.56 -2.29 -13.77
C GLU A 4 2.30 -3.05 -12.46
N GLN A 5 3.33 -3.65 -11.85
CA GLN A 5 3.20 -4.59 -10.73
C GLN A 5 3.05 -3.92 -9.34
N HIS A 6 3.23 -2.60 -9.22
CA HIS A 6 3.26 -1.92 -7.91
C HIS A 6 2.00 -1.12 -7.57
N ILE A 7 0.99 -1.08 -8.45
CA ILE A 7 -0.28 -0.44 -8.12
C ILE A 7 -1.12 -1.48 -7.35
N PRO A 8 -1.40 -1.27 -6.06
CA PRO A 8 -2.24 -2.20 -5.31
C PRO A 8 -3.62 -2.24 -5.97
N ARG A 9 -4.07 -3.44 -6.33
CA ARG A 9 -5.41 -3.62 -6.90
C ARG A 9 -6.43 -3.46 -5.78
N PRO A 10 -7.58 -2.81 -6.06
CA PRO A 10 -8.69 -2.77 -5.14
C PRO A 10 -9.14 -4.19 -4.78
N THR A 11 -9.41 -4.43 -3.50
CA THR A 11 -9.96 -5.72 -3.03
C THR A 11 -11.48 -5.77 -3.14
N LEU A 12 -12.12 -4.60 -3.14
CA LEU A 12 -13.57 -4.46 -3.27
C LEU A 12 -14.01 -4.44 -4.74
N ASP A 13 -15.26 -4.86 -4.97
CA ASP A 13 -15.93 -4.75 -6.25
C ASP A 13 -16.31 -3.27 -6.51
N GLN A 14 -15.41 -2.56 -7.18
CA GLN A 14 -15.61 -1.15 -7.51
C GLN A 14 -16.80 -0.91 -8.44
N GLU A 15 -17.09 -1.87 -9.32
CA GLU A 15 -18.20 -1.75 -10.26
C GLU A 15 -19.53 -1.80 -9.53
N ALA A 16 -19.66 -2.72 -8.56
CA ALA A 16 -20.84 -2.80 -7.71
C ALA A 16 -21.08 -1.50 -6.92
N VAL A 17 -20.03 -0.97 -6.26
CA VAL A 17 -20.14 0.28 -5.49
C VAL A 17 -20.53 1.46 -6.38
N HIS A 18 -19.92 1.58 -7.56
CA HIS A 18 -20.28 2.62 -8.52
C HIS A 18 -21.74 2.47 -8.99
N THR A 19 -22.18 1.25 -9.22
CA THR A 19 -23.55 0.94 -9.64
C THR A 19 -24.57 1.34 -8.57
N HIS A 20 -24.33 1.00 -7.30
CA HIS A 20 -25.22 1.37 -6.20
C HIS A 20 -25.31 2.88 -6.00
N LEU A 21 -24.16 3.57 -6.02
CA LEU A 21 -24.11 5.03 -5.94
C LEU A 21 -24.86 5.67 -7.11
N HIS A 22 -24.66 5.15 -8.32
CA HIS A 22 -25.34 5.65 -9.52
C HIS A 22 -26.85 5.49 -9.41
N ALA A 23 -27.33 4.33 -8.94
CA ALA A 23 -28.74 4.05 -8.74
C ALA A 23 -29.36 5.02 -7.71
N ALA A 24 -28.67 5.23 -6.58
CA ALA A 24 -29.12 6.17 -5.54
C ALA A 24 -29.20 7.62 -6.04
N ARG A 25 -28.28 8.04 -6.91
CA ARG A 25 -28.26 9.39 -7.49
C ARG A 25 -29.33 9.60 -8.57
N GLN A 26 -29.62 8.58 -9.39
CA GLN A 26 -30.62 8.68 -10.45
C GLN A 26 -32.05 8.56 -9.93
N SER A 27 -32.29 7.71 -8.94
CA SER A 27 -33.63 7.42 -8.44
C SER A 27 -33.56 7.12 -6.94
N PRO A 28 -33.54 8.16 -6.10
CA PRO A 28 -33.36 8.02 -4.66
C PRO A 28 -34.60 7.41 -4.01
N THR A 29 -34.64 6.08 -3.98
CA THR A 29 -35.56 5.29 -3.17
C THR A 29 -34.88 4.89 -1.86
N PRO A 30 -35.64 4.57 -0.80
CA PRO A 30 -35.05 4.08 0.44
C PRO A 30 -34.10 2.89 0.22
N VAL A 31 -34.46 1.95 -0.68
CA VAL A 31 -33.62 0.78 -0.99
C VAL A 31 -32.30 1.20 -1.63
N THR A 32 -32.34 1.98 -2.71
CA THR A 32 -31.11 2.41 -3.41
C THR A 32 -30.18 3.22 -2.51
N VAL A 33 -30.74 4.06 -1.62
CA VAL A 33 -29.96 4.86 -0.67
C VAL A 33 -29.32 3.96 0.39
N TRP A 34 -30.07 3.03 0.99
CA TRP A 34 -29.52 2.12 1.99
C TRP A 34 -28.47 1.17 1.41
N THR A 35 -28.66 0.68 0.19
CA THR A 35 -27.64 -0.12 -0.50
C THR A 35 -26.34 0.67 -0.67
N ALA A 36 -26.40 1.91 -1.18
CA ALA A 36 -25.21 2.74 -1.34
C ALA A 36 -24.54 3.12 0.01
N ILE A 37 -25.33 3.31 1.08
CA ILE A 37 -24.79 3.53 2.44
C ILE A 37 -24.09 2.26 2.94
N GLY A 38 -24.60 1.08 2.60
CA GLY A 38 -24.00 -0.22 2.95
C GLY A 38 -22.60 -0.43 2.39
N ASP A 39 -22.22 0.27 1.32
CA ASP A 39 -20.87 0.21 0.73
C ASP A 39 -19.84 1.04 1.51
N ILE A 40 -20.27 1.98 2.36
CA ILE A 40 -19.36 2.89 3.09
C ILE A 40 -18.34 2.14 3.96
N PRO A 41 -18.71 1.15 4.79
CA PRO A 41 -17.73 0.42 5.60
C PRO A 41 -16.67 -0.30 4.76
N VAL A 42 -17.04 -0.87 3.61
CA VAL A 42 -16.11 -1.56 2.70
C VAL A 42 -15.15 -0.57 2.04
N LEU A 43 -15.65 0.60 1.62
CA LEU A 43 -14.81 1.67 1.10
C LEU A 43 -13.82 2.20 2.14
N LEU A 44 -14.25 2.40 3.40
CA LEU A 44 -13.37 2.83 4.48
C LEU A 44 -12.28 1.78 4.77
N ALA A 45 -12.64 0.51 4.83
CA ALA A 45 -11.68 -0.58 5.01
C ALA A 45 -10.61 -0.61 3.91
N GLU A 46 -11.00 -0.36 2.66
CA GLU A 46 -10.05 -0.29 1.55
C GLU A 46 -9.16 0.96 1.61
N VAL A 47 -9.70 2.12 1.98
CA VAL A 47 -8.88 3.33 2.18
C VAL A 47 -7.84 3.09 3.28
N ASP A 48 -8.21 2.47 4.39
CA ASP A 48 -7.29 2.12 5.47
C ASP A 48 -6.22 1.12 4.99
N ARG A 49 -6.61 0.10 4.21
CA ARG A 49 -5.67 -0.85 3.61
C ARG A 49 -4.66 -0.13 2.71
N LEU A 50 -5.12 0.70 1.79
CA LEU A 50 -4.26 1.47 0.88
C LEU A 50 -3.35 2.45 1.64
N ALA A 51 -3.84 3.09 2.69
CA ALA A 51 -3.04 3.97 3.54
C ALA A 51 -1.92 3.22 4.27
N ARG A 52 -2.19 2.01 4.76
CA ARG A 52 -1.17 1.12 5.37
C ARG A 52 -0.12 0.71 4.33
N LEU A 53 -0.53 0.28 3.15
CA LEU A 53 0.38 -0.10 2.06
C LEU A 53 1.26 1.08 1.62
N LEU A 54 0.67 2.28 1.48
CA LEU A 54 1.41 3.49 1.14
C LEU A 54 2.42 3.86 2.23
N THR A 55 1.99 3.84 3.50
CA THR A 55 2.87 4.16 4.63
C THR A 55 4.05 3.21 4.68
N ARG A 56 3.81 1.90 4.51
CA ARG A 56 4.86 0.89 4.49
C ARG A 56 5.83 1.10 3.34
N THR A 57 5.32 1.29 2.13
CA THR A 57 6.15 1.55 0.95
C THR A 57 7.05 2.76 1.16
N ARG A 58 6.52 3.84 1.77
CA ARG A 58 7.30 5.04 2.09
C ARG A 58 8.38 4.78 3.14
N TRP A 59 8.11 3.93 4.13
CA TRP A 59 9.10 3.49 5.11
C TRP A 59 10.21 2.68 4.45
N ASP A 60 9.89 1.70 3.59
CA ASP A 60 10.89 0.86 2.93
C ASP A 60 11.86 1.71 2.06
N PHE A 61 11.34 2.71 1.34
CA PHE A 61 12.19 3.63 0.59
C PHE A 61 13.01 4.57 1.48
N ALA A 62 12.47 4.98 2.64
CA ALA A 62 13.22 5.79 3.60
C ALA A 62 14.38 4.99 4.20
N ASP A 63 14.16 3.71 4.52
CA ASP A 63 15.19 2.81 5.04
C ASP A 63 16.30 2.57 4.01
N LEU A 64 15.95 2.32 2.74
CA LEU A 64 16.93 2.21 1.65
C LEU A 64 17.74 3.50 1.46
N LEU A 65 17.09 4.67 1.52
CA LEU A 65 17.77 5.96 1.42
C LEU A 65 18.70 6.20 2.62
N ALA A 66 18.28 5.82 3.83
CA ALA A 66 19.10 5.90 5.02
C ALA A 66 20.33 4.99 4.90
N ALA A 67 20.16 3.75 4.42
CA ALA A 67 21.26 2.81 4.19
C ALA A 67 22.26 3.30 3.13
N ALA A 68 21.77 3.91 2.04
CA ALA A 68 22.63 4.53 1.04
C ALA A 68 23.45 5.70 1.62
N ARG A 69 22.83 6.53 2.47
CA ARG A 69 23.53 7.62 3.17
C ARG A 69 24.55 7.10 4.17
N ALA A 70 24.21 6.06 4.93
CA ALA A 70 25.12 5.41 5.87
C ALA A 70 26.34 4.83 5.15
N THR A 71 26.13 4.18 4.00
CA THR A 71 27.20 3.66 3.14
C THR A 71 28.19 4.75 2.73
N LEU A 72 27.69 5.92 2.28
CA LEU A 72 28.55 7.03 1.86
C LEU A 72 29.32 7.66 3.03
N SER A 73 28.70 7.74 4.21
CA SER A 73 29.37 8.22 5.42
C SER A 73 30.47 7.26 5.85
N ALA A 74 30.18 5.96 5.88
CA ALA A 74 31.12 4.92 6.25
C ALA A 74 32.33 4.85 5.30
N ASP A 75 32.11 5.02 3.99
CA ASP A 75 33.20 5.12 3.01
C ASP A 75 34.08 6.35 3.26
N HIS A 76 33.48 7.50 3.57
CA HIS A 76 34.22 8.71 3.93
C HIS A 76 35.06 8.54 5.19
N ASP A 77 34.53 7.83 6.19
CA ASP A 77 35.19 7.55 7.46
C ASP A 77 36.24 6.42 7.36
N GLY A 78 36.38 5.79 6.18
CA GLY A 78 37.36 4.73 5.91
C GLY A 78 37.00 3.37 6.51
N GLU A 79 35.72 3.11 6.75
CA GLU A 79 35.25 1.81 7.21
C GLU A 79 35.56 0.70 6.18
N SER A 80 35.87 -0.50 6.65
CA SER A 80 36.37 -1.60 5.79
C SER A 80 35.32 -2.20 4.85
N ASP A 81 34.02 -2.19 5.20
CA ASP A 81 32.94 -2.63 4.31
C ASP A 81 31.67 -1.76 4.40
N PRO A 82 31.73 -0.52 3.88
CA PRO A 82 30.61 0.43 3.92
C PRO A 82 29.37 -0.09 3.18
N LEU A 83 29.56 -0.94 2.16
CA LEU A 83 28.46 -1.48 1.34
C LEU A 83 27.56 -2.45 2.11
N THR A 84 27.98 -2.92 3.29
CA THR A 84 27.15 -3.80 4.12
C THR A 84 25.81 -3.16 4.48
N TYR A 85 25.77 -1.85 4.77
CA TYR A 85 24.51 -1.15 5.08
C TYR A 85 23.49 -1.27 3.95
N LEU A 86 23.90 -0.95 2.72
CA LEU A 86 23.01 -1.02 1.55
C LEU A 86 22.65 -2.47 1.20
N ARG A 87 23.60 -3.42 1.29
CA ARG A 87 23.31 -4.84 1.03
C ARG A 87 22.25 -5.39 1.97
N ASN A 88 22.36 -5.09 3.26
CA ASN A 88 21.39 -5.53 4.27
C ASN A 88 20.02 -4.92 4.01
N ALA A 89 19.93 -3.60 3.79
CA ALA A 89 18.66 -2.94 3.52
C ALA A 89 17.99 -3.45 2.23
N VAL A 90 18.77 -3.75 1.18
CA VAL A 90 18.23 -4.36 -0.06
C VAL A 90 17.77 -5.80 0.18
N ALA A 91 18.49 -6.57 0.99
CA ALA A 91 18.09 -7.93 1.35
C ALA A 91 16.77 -7.91 2.14
N GLU A 92 16.67 -7.05 3.16
CA GLU A 92 15.45 -6.85 3.95
C GLU A 92 14.27 -6.41 3.09
N HIS A 93 14.47 -5.43 2.19
CA HIS A 93 13.44 -4.97 1.26
C HIS A 93 12.94 -6.09 0.33
N ARG A 94 13.82 -6.96 -0.15
CA ARG A 94 13.43 -8.10 -1.03
C ARG A 94 12.69 -9.20 -0.30
N THR A 95 12.95 -9.39 1.00
CA THR A 95 12.27 -10.41 1.79
C THR A 95 10.86 -10.01 2.20
N TRP A 96 10.47 -8.76 2.00
CA TRP A 96 9.11 -8.32 2.30
C TRP A 96 8.11 -8.92 1.30
N LEU A 97 7.13 -9.62 1.85
CA LEU A 97 5.93 -10.03 1.13
C LEU A 97 4.78 -9.13 1.61
N PRO A 98 3.98 -8.54 0.71
CA PRO A 98 2.74 -7.92 1.13
C PRO A 98 1.86 -8.96 1.86
N PRO A 99 1.19 -8.58 2.96
CA PRO A 99 0.24 -9.47 3.61
C PRO A 99 -0.83 -9.90 2.59
N ASP A 100 -1.20 -11.19 2.62
CA ASP A 100 -2.24 -11.72 1.73
C ASP A 100 -3.58 -11.03 2.05
N ASP A 101 -4.41 -10.89 1.02
CA ASP A 101 -5.62 -10.04 1.03
C ASP A 101 -6.67 -10.46 2.10
N GLY A 102 -6.47 -11.59 2.79
CA GLY A 102 -7.34 -12.14 3.82
C GLY A 102 -6.86 -12.07 5.28
N GLU A 103 -5.63 -11.63 5.57
CA GLU A 103 -5.07 -11.69 6.95
C GLU A 103 -5.41 -10.49 7.86
N LEU A 104 -6.05 -9.45 7.33
CA LEU A 104 -6.35 -8.22 8.10
C LEU A 104 -7.77 -8.21 8.71
N ALA A 105 -8.44 -9.36 8.75
CA ALA A 105 -9.77 -9.55 9.32
C ALA A 105 -9.72 -10.36 10.64
N GLU A 106 -8.97 -9.88 11.63
CA GLU A 106 -9.14 -10.24 13.05
C GLU A 106 -9.13 -8.99 13.94
#